data_AF-A0A6V8E3Y8-F1
#
_entry.id   AF-A0A6V8E3Y8-F1
#
_cell.length_a   1.000
_cell.length_b   1.000
_cell.length_c   1.000
_cell.angle_alpha   90.00
_cell.angle_beta   90.00
_cell.angle_gamma   90.00
#
_symmetry.space_group_name_H-M   'P 1'
#
loop_
_entity.id
_entity.type
_entity.pdbx_description
1 polymer ?
#
loop_
_entity_poly.entity_id
_entity_poly.type
_entity_poly.pdbx_seq_one_letter_code
_entity_poly.pdbx_strand_id
1 'polypeptide(L)'
;MKNEQGDQIVVFPFHDVLPVEHVAGRAREAVQSAGTVHAALWGHATPNTERRWNDRLKALEDGLKTTTLWRAPHTRHVVGLPTTNVRVESMTERDGVLTVVPEPRSLVDRLLAPAERRPGVSDVAMMEQRLSMMDVFDGTEARRAFYQAWGETVPSSWTSPSSMSTVNGGVWIWRYEAMLLMLAEARAFGLREQAKRCDRWLLDVSRIQARLGELRTIHAVRRGGVLLAIAGLVIVSGPVQLPFVVGSTLVALTAHVVHRRRTPPPF
;
A
#
# COMPACT_ATOMS: atom_id res chain seq x y z
N MET A 1 -12.18 24.70 12.54
CA MET A 1 -12.58 26.00 11.97
C MET A 1 -14.09 25.99 11.78
N LYS A 2 -14.84 26.85 12.48
CA LYS A 2 -16.22 27.17 12.10
C LYS A 2 -16.13 28.03 10.84
N ASN A 3 -16.81 27.62 9.77
CA ASN A 3 -16.92 28.45 8.58
C ASN A 3 -17.85 29.63 8.90
N GLU A 4 -17.39 30.86 8.75
CA GLU A 4 -18.20 32.07 8.95
C GLU A 4 -19.34 32.17 7.94
N GLN A 5 -19.29 31.40 6.84
CA GLN A 5 -20.31 31.35 5.78
C GLN A 5 -21.40 30.29 6.00
N GLY A 6 -21.42 29.61 7.16
CA GLY A 6 -22.38 28.53 7.43
C GLY A 6 -22.03 27.20 6.75
N ASP A 7 -23.02 26.29 6.70
CA ASP A 7 -22.88 24.97 6.06
C ASP A 7 -22.86 25.13 4.53
N GLN A 8 -21.84 24.55 3.88
CA GLN A 8 -21.71 24.54 2.43
C GLN A 8 -22.17 23.18 1.90
N ILE A 9 -23.12 23.20 0.95
CA ILE A 9 -23.64 22.01 0.29
C ILE A 9 -23.12 22.02 -1.15
N VAL A 10 -22.53 20.91 -1.58
CA VAL A 10 -22.19 20.67 -2.98
C VAL A 10 -23.04 19.51 -3.48
N VAL A 11 -23.77 19.73 -4.57
CA VAL A 11 -24.63 18.73 -5.21
C VAL A 11 -24.03 18.36 -6.55
N PHE A 12 -23.91 17.06 -6.80
CA PHE A 12 -23.43 16.51 -8.06
C PHE A 12 -24.57 15.75 -8.77
N PRO A 13 -24.52 15.60 -10.10
CA PRO A 13 -25.41 14.70 -10.81
C PRO A 13 -25.33 13.29 -10.23
N PHE A 14 -26.48 12.64 -10.10
CA PHE A 14 -26.54 11.22 -9.76
C PHE A 14 -26.06 10.41 -10.98
N HIS A 15 -25.20 9.44 -10.74
CA HIS A 15 -24.68 8.53 -11.75
C HIS A 15 -25.06 7.10 -11.38
N ASP A 16 -25.67 6.38 -12.32
CA ASP A 16 -25.90 4.95 -12.17
C ASP A 16 -24.54 4.22 -12.16
N VAL A 17 -24.33 3.40 -11.13
CA VAL A 17 -23.14 2.56 -11.00
C VAL A 17 -23.41 1.18 -11.57
N LEU A 18 -22.38 0.57 -12.13
CA LEU A 18 -22.44 -0.78 -12.69
C LEU A 18 -22.50 -1.82 -11.57
N PRO A 19 -23.11 -2.99 -11.82
CA PRO A 19 -22.98 -4.14 -10.93
C PRO A 19 -21.52 -4.51 -10.71
N VAL A 20 -21.17 -4.85 -9.47
CA VAL A 20 -19.77 -5.13 -9.08
C VAL A 20 -19.18 -6.30 -9.88
N GLU A 21 -20.01 -7.27 -10.28
CA GLU A 21 -19.62 -8.42 -11.10
C GLU A 21 -19.19 -7.99 -12.52
N HIS A 22 -19.86 -6.98 -13.08
CA HIS A 22 -19.50 -6.42 -14.38
C HIS A 22 -18.14 -5.72 -14.30
N VAL A 23 -17.93 -4.92 -13.25
CA VAL A 23 -16.65 -4.25 -13.00
C VAL A 23 -15.53 -5.26 -12.74
N ALA A 24 -15.82 -6.34 -12.01
CA ALA A 24 -14.87 -7.40 -11.72
C ALA A 24 -14.39 -8.13 -12.99
N GLY A 25 -15.30 -8.37 -13.96
CA GLY A 25 -14.95 -8.89 -15.28
C GLY A 25 -14.02 -7.98 -16.08
N ARG A 26 -13.96 -6.69 -15.73
CA ARG A 26 -13.14 -5.65 -16.37
C ARG A 26 -12.12 -5.03 -15.40
N ALA A 27 -11.62 -5.81 -14.43
CA ALA A 27 -10.74 -5.35 -13.36
C ALA A 27 -9.52 -4.53 -13.84
N ARG A 28 -8.94 -4.91 -14.99
CA ARG A 28 -7.83 -4.18 -15.62
C ARG A 28 -8.23 -2.75 -16.01
N GLU A 29 -9.37 -2.60 -16.66
CA GLU A 29 -9.87 -1.29 -17.08
C GLU A 29 -10.29 -0.45 -15.87
N ALA A 30 -10.90 -1.08 -14.86
CA ALA A 30 -11.31 -0.42 -13.63
C ALA A 30 -10.11 0.23 -12.91
N VAL A 31 -8.98 -0.49 -12.80
CA VAL A 31 -7.78 0.05 -12.13
C VAL A 31 -7.04 1.08 -12.97
N GLN A 32 -7.10 0.99 -14.30
CA GLN A 32 -6.60 2.03 -15.20
C GLN A 32 -7.43 3.32 -15.08
N SER A 33 -8.76 3.19 -14.94
CA SER A 33 -9.66 4.33 -14.69
C SER A 33 -9.32 5.04 -13.38
N ALA A 34 -9.14 4.27 -12.30
CA ALA A 34 -8.66 4.78 -11.01
C ALA A 34 -7.29 5.48 -11.15
N GLY A 35 -6.36 4.86 -11.89
CA GLY A 35 -5.04 5.43 -12.12
C GLY A 35 -5.05 6.73 -12.94
N THR A 36 -5.98 6.88 -13.89
CA THR A 36 -6.19 8.13 -14.63
C THR A 36 -6.63 9.27 -13.70
N VAL A 37 -7.54 8.99 -12.78
CA VAL A 37 -7.94 9.94 -11.73
C VAL A 37 -6.75 10.30 -10.83
N HIS A 38 -6.00 9.30 -10.38
CA HIS A 38 -4.81 9.52 -9.55
C HIS A 38 -3.75 10.38 -10.25
N ALA A 39 -3.50 10.15 -11.54
CA ALA A 39 -2.56 10.92 -12.35
C ALA A 39 -3.00 12.37 -12.50
N ALA A 40 -4.29 12.62 -12.73
CA ALA A 40 -4.85 13.97 -12.80
C ALA A 40 -4.70 14.74 -11.48
N LEU A 41 -4.70 14.04 -10.34
CA LEU A 41 -4.57 14.64 -9.01
C LEU A 41 -3.11 14.89 -8.57
N TRP A 42 -2.12 14.49 -9.36
CA TRP A 42 -0.70 14.64 -9.01
C TRP A 42 -0.31 16.08 -8.69
N GLY A 43 -0.83 17.06 -9.45
CA GLY A 43 -0.55 18.48 -9.22
C GLY A 43 -1.02 19.00 -7.85
N HIS A 44 -1.87 18.25 -7.16
CA HIS A 44 -2.38 18.56 -5.82
C HIS A 44 -1.83 17.62 -4.75
N ALA A 45 -0.85 16.78 -5.08
CA ALA A 45 -0.28 15.83 -4.14
C ALA A 45 0.49 16.53 -3.02
N THR A 46 0.44 15.98 -1.82
CA THR A 46 1.34 16.34 -0.72
C THR A 46 2.55 15.41 -0.71
N PRO A 47 3.71 15.87 -0.22
CA PRO A 47 4.85 14.99 0.01
C PRO A 47 4.50 13.78 0.88
N ASN A 48 5.44 12.83 0.92
CA ASN A 48 5.33 11.67 1.79
C ASN A 48 5.04 12.09 3.25
N THR A 49 3.94 11.58 3.81
CA THR A 49 3.50 11.84 5.18
C THR A 49 3.36 10.53 5.97
N GLU A 50 4.34 9.63 5.83
CA GLU A 50 4.41 8.31 6.45
C GLU A 50 3.95 8.27 7.91
N ARG A 51 4.39 9.24 8.73
CA ARG A 51 3.98 9.31 10.13
C ARG A 51 2.46 9.34 10.29
N ARG A 52 1.77 10.16 9.49
CA ARG A 52 0.31 10.29 9.54
C ARG A 52 -0.40 9.03 9.06
N TRP A 53 0.14 8.37 8.04
CA TRP A 53 -0.40 7.09 7.55
C TRP A 53 -0.25 5.98 8.60
N ASN A 54 0.89 5.94 9.27
CA ASN A 54 1.14 5.03 10.38
C ASN A 54 0.26 5.32 11.61
N ASP A 55 0.05 6.60 11.95
CA ASP A 55 -0.87 7.02 13.03
C ASP A 55 -2.32 6.68 12.70
N ARG A 56 -2.71 6.79 11.42
CA ARG A 56 -4.01 6.34 10.92
C ARG A 56 -4.20 4.84 11.05
N LEU A 57 -3.22 4.03 10.67
CA LEU A 57 -3.25 2.57 10.88
C LEU A 57 -3.39 2.23 12.37
N LYS A 58 -2.66 2.93 13.23
CA LYS A 58 -2.78 2.79 14.68
C LYS A 58 -4.22 3.03 15.15
N ALA A 59 -4.89 4.07 14.65
CA ALA A 59 -6.26 4.38 15.03
C ALA A 59 -7.23 3.24 14.64
N LEU A 60 -7.06 2.66 13.44
CA LEU A 60 -7.84 1.50 12.99
C LEU A 60 -7.59 0.27 13.88
N GLU A 61 -6.33 -0.04 14.16
CA GLU A 61 -5.93 -1.16 15.04
C GLU A 61 -6.50 -1.00 16.46
N ASP A 62 -6.37 0.20 17.05
CA ASP A 62 -6.83 0.51 18.40
C ASP A 62 -8.37 0.46 18.49
N GLY A 63 -9.07 0.89 17.44
CA GLY A 63 -10.52 0.84 17.34
C GLY A 63 -11.07 -0.58 17.15
N LEU A 64 -10.35 -1.41 16.38
CA LEU A 64 -10.75 -2.80 16.12
C LEU A 64 -10.22 -3.81 17.15
N LYS A 65 -9.32 -3.38 18.04
CA LYS A 65 -8.63 -4.25 19.00
C LYS A 65 -7.95 -5.44 18.32
N THR A 66 -7.29 -5.19 17.19
CA THR A 66 -6.51 -6.22 16.50
C THR A 66 -5.26 -6.58 17.29
N THR A 67 -4.83 -7.84 17.20
CA THR A 67 -3.58 -8.31 17.78
C THR A 67 -2.36 -8.05 16.89
N THR A 68 -2.59 -7.52 15.69
CA THR A 68 -1.56 -7.16 14.72
C THR A 68 -1.22 -5.68 14.81
N LEU A 69 0.05 -5.36 14.54
CA LEU A 69 0.55 -3.99 14.48
C LEU A 69 1.51 -3.86 13.31
N TRP A 70 1.20 -3.05 12.29
CA TRP A 70 2.10 -2.84 11.14
C TRP A 70 2.48 -1.38 10.95
N ARG A 71 3.79 -1.11 11.01
CA ARG A 71 4.39 0.15 10.55
C ARG A 71 5.34 -0.08 9.38
N ALA A 72 5.23 0.76 8.36
CA ALA A 72 6.06 0.64 7.18
C ALA A 72 6.79 1.96 6.87
N PRO A 73 8.08 1.88 6.48
CA PRO A 73 8.73 3.01 5.85
C PRO A 73 8.24 3.15 4.41
N HIS A 74 8.23 4.35 3.85
CA HIS A 74 7.83 4.63 2.47
C HIS A 74 8.89 5.46 1.75
N THR A 75 9.01 5.29 0.44
CA THR A 75 9.92 6.12 -0.37
C THR A 75 9.34 7.53 -0.54
N ARG A 76 10.19 8.52 -0.84
CA ARG A 76 9.75 9.89 -1.16
C ARG A 76 8.76 9.98 -2.34
N HIS A 77 8.70 8.95 -3.17
CA HIS A 77 7.83 8.87 -4.35
C HIS A 77 6.43 8.39 -4.01
N VAL A 78 6.20 7.90 -2.78
CA VAL A 78 4.86 7.65 -2.24
C VAL A 78 4.33 8.99 -1.71
N VAL A 79 3.28 9.51 -2.32
CA VAL A 79 2.72 10.84 -2.04
C VAL A 79 1.27 10.77 -1.58
N GLY A 80 0.78 11.77 -0.86
CA GLY A 80 -0.62 11.84 -0.45
C GLY A 80 -1.47 12.53 -1.51
N LEU A 81 -2.49 11.86 -2.04
CA LEU A 81 -3.42 12.43 -3.02
C LEU A 81 -4.68 13.00 -2.32
N PRO A 82 -5.33 14.02 -2.91
CA PRO A 82 -6.71 14.34 -2.57
C PRO A 82 -7.59 13.09 -2.60
N THR A 83 -8.42 12.93 -1.58
CA THR A 83 -9.25 11.73 -1.43
C THR A 83 -10.42 11.74 -2.40
N THR A 84 -10.50 10.73 -3.27
CA THR A 84 -11.65 10.46 -4.14
C THR A 84 -12.44 9.23 -3.72
N ASN A 85 -11.91 8.44 -2.78
CA ASN A 85 -12.49 7.20 -2.26
C ASN A 85 -12.88 6.21 -3.37
N VAL A 86 -12.03 6.04 -4.38
CA VAL A 86 -12.30 5.14 -5.51
C VAL A 86 -12.51 3.71 -5.03
N ARG A 87 -13.59 3.08 -5.49
CA ARG A 87 -13.99 1.71 -5.15
C ARG A 87 -14.42 0.95 -6.41
N VAL A 88 -14.48 -0.37 -6.31
CA VAL A 88 -15.00 -1.22 -7.41
C VAL A 88 -16.50 -0.99 -7.57
N GLU A 89 -17.17 -0.75 -6.45
CA GLU A 89 -18.60 -0.46 -6.36
C GLU A 89 -18.99 0.93 -6.89
N SER A 90 -18.01 1.81 -7.14
CA SER A 90 -18.22 3.20 -7.56
C SER A 90 -17.76 3.46 -8.99
N MET A 91 -18.10 2.54 -9.90
CA MET A 91 -17.74 2.61 -11.31
C MET A 91 -19.00 2.73 -12.16
N THR A 92 -18.93 3.59 -13.17
CA THR A 92 -19.95 3.74 -14.20
C THR A 92 -19.33 3.49 -15.58
N GLU A 93 -20.15 3.44 -16.62
CA GLU A 93 -19.69 3.35 -18.00
C GLU A 93 -20.14 4.57 -18.78
N ARG A 94 -19.19 5.20 -19.47
CA ARG A 94 -19.46 6.31 -20.37
C ARG A 94 -18.77 6.04 -21.69
N ASP A 95 -19.54 6.02 -22.78
CA ASP A 95 -19.04 5.79 -24.14
C ASP A 95 -18.20 4.50 -24.26
N GLY A 96 -18.59 3.44 -23.55
CA GLY A 96 -17.89 2.15 -23.50
C GLY A 96 -16.68 2.08 -22.55
N VAL A 97 -16.38 3.18 -21.85
CA VAL A 97 -15.21 3.31 -20.98
C VAL A 97 -15.62 3.32 -19.50
N LEU A 98 -14.99 2.45 -18.71
CA LEU A 98 -15.16 2.47 -17.25
C LEU A 98 -14.65 3.79 -16.68
N THR A 99 -15.52 4.45 -15.93
CA THR A 99 -15.26 5.75 -15.31
C THR A 99 -15.53 5.68 -13.82
N VAL A 100 -14.61 6.23 -13.03
CA VAL A 100 -14.77 6.34 -11.58
C VAL A 100 -15.84 7.38 -11.23
N VAL A 101 -16.74 7.00 -10.34
CA VAL A 101 -17.60 7.92 -9.59
C VAL A 101 -16.95 8.15 -8.22
N PRO A 102 -16.59 9.39 -7.84
CA PRO A 102 -16.04 9.67 -6.52
C PRO A 102 -17.07 9.41 -5.42
N GLU A 103 -16.63 8.79 -4.33
CA GLU A 103 -17.52 8.44 -3.20
C GLU A 103 -17.23 9.30 -1.97
N PRO A 104 -18.24 9.52 -1.10
CA PRO A 104 -17.96 9.98 0.25
C PRO A 104 -17.09 8.97 0.99
N ARG A 105 -16.39 9.48 2.01
CA ARG A 105 -15.65 8.64 2.95
C ARG A 105 -16.62 7.69 3.65
N SER A 106 -16.29 6.39 3.74
CA SER A 106 -17.18 5.42 4.39
C SER A 106 -17.36 5.74 5.87
N LEU A 107 -18.52 5.38 6.42
CA LEU A 107 -18.86 5.66 7.82
C LEU A 107 -17.83 5.05 8.78
N VAL A 108 -17.50 3.77 8.61
CA VAL A 108 -16.53 3.08 9.49
C VAL A 108 -15.14 3.71 9.42
N ASP A 109 -14.71 4.13 8.23
CA ASP A 109 -13.45 4.84 8.08
C ASP A 109 -13.50 6.17 8.84
N ARG A 110 -14.57 6.95 8.66
CA ARG A 110 -14.76 8.23 9.35
C ARG A 110 -14.77 8.11 10.87
N LEU A 111 -15.33 7.04 11.41
CA LEU A 111 -15.43 6.82 12.85
C LEU A 111 -14.11 6.35 13.47
N LEU A 112 -13.34 5.52 12.76
CA LEU A 112 -12.17 4.85 13.34
C LEU A 112 -10.84 5.55 13.06
N ALA A 113 -10.78 6.43 12.07
CA ALA A 113 -9.52 7.01 11.64
C ALA A 113 -9.61 8.51 11.32
N PRO A 114 -8.50 9.26 11.44
CA PRO A 114 -8.43 10.63 10.95
C PRO A 114 -8.51 10.67 9.42
N ALA A 115 -9.07 11.75 8.89
CA ALA A 115 -9.06 12.00 7.44
C ALA A 115 -7.63 12.35 7.02
N GLU A 116 -7.09 11.61 6.05
CA GLU A 116 -5.72 11.79 5.57
C GLU A 116 -5.65 11.66 4.04
N ARG A 117 -4.70 12.36 3.45
CA ARG A 117 -4.34 12.18 2.03
C ARG A 117 -3.47 10.94 1.90
N ARG A 118 -4.00 9.92 1.25
CA ARG A 118 -3.34 8.61 1.08
C ARG A 118 -2.76 8.49 -0.33
N PRO A 119 -1.75 7.64 -0.56
CA PRO A 119 -1.27 7.40 -1.91
C PRO A 119 -2.29 6.63 -2.74
N GLY A 120 -2.27 6.81 -4.06
CA GLY A 120 -3.20 6.12 -4.96
C GLY A 120 -3.14 4.59 -4.85
N VAL A 121 -1.99 4.02 -4.48
CA VAL A 121 -1.86 2.58 -4.20
C VAL A 121 -2.75 2.12 -3.03
N SER A 122 -3.14 3.02 -2.13
CA SER A 122 -4.11 2.74 -1.06
C SER A 122 -5.49 2.40 -1.63
N ASP A 123 -5.98 3.22 -2.56
CA ASP A 123 -7.27 3.01 -3.19
C ASP A 123 -7.22 1.75 -4.08
N VAL A 124 -6.12 1.55 -4.80
CA VAL A 124 -5.89 0.33 -5.61
C VAL A 124 -5.84 -0.93 -4.74
N ALA A 125 -5.24 -0.89 -3.55
CA ALA A 125 -5.23 -2.02 -2.62
C ALA A 125 -6.63 -2.33 -2.07
N MET A 126 -7.47 -1.30 -1.85
CA MET A 126 -8.87 -1.49 -1.51
C MET A 126 -9.66 -2.14 -2.66
N MET A 127 -9.39 -1.75 -3.91
CA MET A 127 -9.98 -2.40 -5.08
C MET A 127 -9.54 -3.87 -5.22
N GLU A 128 -8.23 -4.12 -5.12
CA GLU A 128 -7.65 -5.48 -5.16
C GLU A 128 -8.25 -6.38 -4.09
N GLN A 129 -8.48 -5.84 -2.90
CA GLN A 129 -9.11 -6.57 -1.82
C GLN A 129 -10.55 -6.98 -2.16
N ARG A 130 -11.36 -6.06 -2.69
CA ARG A 130 -12.76 -6.36 -3.09
C ARG A 130 -12.81 -7.43 -4.17
N LEU A 131 -11.99 -7.26 -5.20
CA LEU A 131 -11.86 -8.22 -6.29
C LEU A 131 -11.35 -9.59 -5.80
N SER A 132 -10.42 -9.62 -4.83
CA SER A 132 -9.96 -10.87 -4.20
C SER A 132 -11.07 -11.58 -3.44
N MET A 133 -12.00 -10.87 -2.81
CA MET A 133 -13.13 -11.49 -2.12
C MET A 133 -14.14 -12.14 -3.08
N MET A 134 -14.13 -11.72 -4.35
CA MET A 134 -14.89 -12.26 -5.46
C MET A 134 -14.10 -13.31 -6.27
N ASP A 135 -12.95 -13.74 -5.75
CA ASP A 135 -12.08 -14.75 -6.37
C ASP A 135 -11.61 -14.38 -7.80
N VAL A 136 -11.48 -13.08 -8.10
CA VAL A 136 -11.06 -12.56 -9.42
C VAL A 136 -9.60 -12.87 -9.74
N PHE A 137 -8.74 -12.99 -8.72
CA PHE A 137 -7.31 -13.21 -8.92
C PHE A 137 -6.92 -14.68 -8.77
N ASP A 138 -6.62 -15.33 -9.89
CA ASP A 138 -6.03 -16.68 -9.93
C ASP A 138 -4.52 -16.63 -9.66
N GLY A 139 -4.17 -16.29 -8.41
CA GLY A 139 -2.79 -16.28 -7.93
C GLY A 139 -2.02 -14.96 -8.13
N THR A 140 -0.69 -15.06 -8.04
CA THR A 140 0.22 -13.91 -7.97
C THR A 140 0.36 -13.16 -9.30
N GLU A 141 0.26 -13.86 -10.44
CA GLU A 141 0.45 -13.24 -11.76
C GLU A 141 -0.71 -12.31 -12.12
N ALA A 142 -1.96 -12.74 -11.91
CA ALA A 142 -3.13 -11.91 -12.14
C ALA A 142 -3.09 -10.64 -11.27
N ARG A 143 -2.67 -10.76 -10.01
CA ARG A 143 -2.49 -9.63 -9.10
C ARG A 143 -1.37 -8.70 -9.57
N ARG A 144 -0.25 -9.24 -10.05
CA ARG A 144 0.83 -8.43 -10.65
C ARG A 144 0.33 -7.64 -11.86
N ALA A 145 -0.38 -8.30 -12.77
CA ALA A 145 -0.93 -7.67 -13.96
C ALA A 145 -1.88 -6.51 -13.61
N PHE A 146 -2.65 -6.63 -12.53
CA PHE A 146 -3.52 -5.58 -12.01
C PHE A 146 -2.73 -4.34 -11.54
N TYR A 147 -1.70 -4.51 -10.71
CA TYR A 147 -0.85 -3.37 -10.29
C TYR A 147 -0.02 -2.80 -11.44
N GLN A 148 0.36 -3.61 -12.43
CA GLN A 148 1.02 -3.15 -13.65
C GLN A 148 0.09 -2.29 -14.50
N ALA A 149 -1.16 -2.70 -14.67
CA ALA A 149 -2.17 -1.92 -15.39
C ALA A 149 -2.41 -0.55 -14.72
N TRP A 150 -2.43 -0.50 -13.39
CA TRP A 150 -2.41 0.77 -12.67
C TRP A 150 -1.16 1.60 -13.01
N GLY A 151 0.01 0.97 -12.96
CA GLY A 151 1.31 1.59 -13.26
C GLY A 151 1.48 2.14 -14.68
N GLU A 152 0.69 1.68 -15.64
CA GLU A 152 0.65 2.22 -17.01
C GLU A 152 0.05 3.63 -17.08
N THR A 153 -0.71 4.04 -16.06
CA THR A 153 -1.48 5.30 -16.07
C THR A 153 -0.93 6.37 -15.13
N VAL A 154 -0.14 5.99 -14.13
CA VAL A 154 0.43 6.89 -13.12
C VAL A 154 1.92 7.16 -13.36
N PRO A 155 2.52 8.20 -12.76
CA PRO A 155 3.95 8.45 -12.88
C PRO A 155 4.78 7.21 -12.52
N SER A 156 5.73 6.83 -13.38
CA SER A 156 6.56 5.63 -13.21
C SER A 156 7.35 5.58 -11.90
N SER A 157 7.62 6.73 -11.29
CA SER A 157 8.27 6.81 -9.97
C SER A 157 7.42 6.21 -8.83
N TRP A 158 6.09 6.23 -8.94
CA TRP A 158 5.17 5.67 -7.94
C TRP A 158 5.16 4.14 -7.97
N THR A 159 5.36 3.55 -9.15
CA THR A 159 5.38 2.09 -9.36
C THR A 159 6.78 1.52 -9.52
N SER A 160 7.81 2.32 -9.21
CA SER A 160 9.19 1.85 -9.21
C SER A 160 9.38 0.66 -8.26
N PRO A 161 10.37 -0.22 -8.51
CA PRO A 161 10.61 -1.38 -7.67
C PRO A 161 10.82 -1.05 -6.18
N SER A 162 11.36 0.14 -5.87
CA SER A 162 11.55 0.59 -4.50
C SER A 162 10.25 1.07 -3.84
N SER A 163 9.38 1.76 -4.57
CA SER A 163 8.07 2.23 -4.11
C SER A 163 7.08 1.08 -3.90
N MET A 164 7.15 0.04 -4.73
CA MET A 164 6.29 -1.15 -4.62
C MET A 164 6.87 -2.21 -3.67
N SER A 165 8.10 -2.04 -3.18
CA SER A 165 8.77 -3.04 -2.35
C SER A 165 8.06 -3.27 -1.02
N THR A 166 7.77 -4.54 -0.70
CA THR A 166 7.21 -4.98 0.59
C THR A 166 8.07 -4.54 1.80
N VAL A 167 9.39 -4.44 1.62
CA VAL A 167 10.31 -3.97 2.67
C VAL A 167 10.08 -2.49 2.99
N ASN A 168 9.72 -1.70 1.97
CA ASN A 168 9.35 -0.28 2.05
C ASN A 168 7.83 -0.10 2.10
N GLY A 169 7.12 -1.01 2.77
CA GLY A 169 5.66 -1.03 2.87
C GLY A 169 4.98 -1.50 1.59
N GLY A 170 5.31 -0.85 0.47
CA GLY A 170 4.82 -1.18 -0.85
C GLY A 170 3.30 -1.31 -0.87
N VAL A 171 2.82 -2.26 -1.64
CA VAL A 171 1.39 -2.61 -1.71
C VAL A 171 0.88 -3.23 -0.40
N TRP A 172 1.72 -4.00 0.29
CA TRP A 172 1.29 -4.85 1.40
C TRP A 172 0.72 -4.10 2.60
N ILE A 173 1.32 -2.96 2.96
CA ILE A 173 0.81 -2.12 4.04
C ILE A 173 -0.58 -1.55 3.73
N TRP A 174 -0.86 -1.27 2.46
CA TRP A 174 -2.15 -0.77 2.01
C TRP A 174 -3.21 -1.87 1.90
N ARG A 175 -2.80 -3.09 1.53
CA ARG A 175 -3.66 -4.29 1.65
C ARG A 175 -4.04 -4.54 3.11
N TYR A 176 -3.11 -4.31 4.02
CA TYR A 176 -3.38 -4.37 5.46
C TYR A 176 -4.41 -3.32 5.89
N GLU A 177 -4.27 -2.06 5.48
CA GLU A 177 -5.30 -1.03 5.73
C GLU A 177 -6.66 -1.44 5.16
N ALA A 178 -6.71 -1.90 3.91
CA ALA A 178 -7.93 -2.34 3.26
C ALA A 178 -8.63 -3.47 4.04
N MET A 179 -7.85 -4.43 4.55
CA MET A 179 -8.39 -5.53 5.37
C MET A 179 -8.93 -5.06 6.72
N LEU A 180 -8.24 -4.12 7.38
CA LEU A 180 -8.75 -3.50 8.61
C LEU A 180 -10.08 -2.78 8.36
N LEU A 181 -10.17 -1.98 7.29
CA LEU A 181 -11.39 -1.25 6.95
C LEU A 181 -12.57 -2.20 6.61
N MET A 182 -12.32 -3.29 5.88
CA MET A 182 -13.35 -4.30 5.61
C MET A 182 -13.74 -5.07 6.87
N LEU A 183 -12.80 -5.37 7.77
CA LEU A 183 -13.12 -5.97 9.06
C LEU A 183 -14.03 -5.04 9.88
N ALA A 184 -13.73 -3.74 9.88
CA ALA A 184 -14.56 -2.73 10.54
C ALA A 184 -15.98 -2.71 9.98
N GLU A 185 -16.11 -2.69 8.66
CA GLU A 185 -17.38 -2.75 7.96
C GLU A 185 -18.14 -4.05 8.29
N ALA A 186 -17.48 -5.19 8.18
CA ALA A 186 -18.08 -6.49 8.47
C ALA A 186 -18.58 -6.59 9.92
N ARG A 187 -17.84 -6.05 10.89
CA ARG A 187 -18.26 -6.01 12.29
C ARG A 187 -19.42 -5.03 12.51
N ALA A 188 -19.38 -3.86 11.89
CA ALA A 188 -20.44 -2.86 12.00
C ALA A 188 -21.78 -3.36 11.44
N PHE A 189 -21.76 -4.12 10.35
CA PHE A 189 -22.95 -4.64 9.69
C PHE A 189 -23.27 -6.11 10.03
N GLY A 190 -22.53 -6.75 10.94
CA GLY A 190 -22.80 -8.13 11.36
C GLY A 190 -22.49 -9.21 10.31
N LEU A 191 -21.62 -8.92 9.33
CA LEU A 191 -21.22 -9.83 8.24
C LEU A 191 -20.19 -10.86 8.73
N ARG A 192 -20.66 -11.87 9.49
CA ARG A 192 -19.81 -12.82 10.22
C ARG A 192 -18.79 -13.56 9.34
N GLU A 193 -19.18 -14.02 8.16
CA GLU A 193 -18.28 -14.78 7.28
C GLU A 193 -17.18 -13.90 6.68
N GLN A 194 -17.50 -12.65 6.35
CA GLN A 194 -16.51 -11.67 5.90
C GLN A 194 -15.53 -11.32 7.03
N ALA A 195 -16.04 -11.10 8.26
CA ALA A 195 -15.19 -10.84 9.42
C ALA A 195 -14.21 -11.99 9.67
N LYS A 196 -14.67 -13.25 9.63
CA LYS A 196 -13.79 -14.44 9.76
C LYS A 196 -12.73 -14.51 8.66
N ARG A 197 -13.09 -14.18 7.41
CA ARG A 197 -12.11 -14.11 6.29
C ARG A 197 -11.05 -13.05 6.56
N CYS A 198 -11.45 -11.88 7.02
CA CYS A 198 -10.53 -10.79 7.37
C CYS A 198 -9.60 -11.18 8.53
N ASP A 199 -10.14 -11.73 9.62
CA ASP A 199 -9.36 -12.14 10.78
C ASP A 199 -8.31 -13.21 10.42
N ARG A 200 -8.66 -14.21 9.57
CA ARG A 200 -7.69 -15.19 9.06
C ARG A 200 -6.54 -14.53 8.29
N TRP A 201 -6.87 -13.61 7.39
CA TRP A 201 -5.85 -12.89 6.61
C TRP A 201 -4.94 -12.06 7.52
N LEU A 202 -5.50 -11.38 8.54
CA LEU A 202 -4.74 -10.58 9.50
C LEU A 202 -3.82 -11.47 10.36
N LEU A 203 -4.24 -12.67 10.75
CA LEU A 203 -3.35 -13.60 11.47
C LEU A 203 -2.11 -13.97 10.63
N ASP A 204 -2.28 -14.15 9.32
CA ASP A 204 -1.18 -14.46 8.39
C ASP A 204 -0.17 -13.31 8.25
N VAL A 205 -0.64 -12.07 8.37
CA VAL A 205 0.22 -10.88 8.33
C VAL A 205 1.33 -10.92 9.38
N SER A 206 1.05 -11.41 10.59
CA SER A 206 2.07 -11.51 11.65
C SER A 206 3.31 -12.28 11.20
N ARG A 207 3.13 -13.34 10.40
CA ARG A 207 4.23 -14.12 9.82
C ARG A 207 5.01 -13.33 8.78
N ILE A 208 4.31 -12.56 7.94
CA ILE A 208 4.93 -11.69 6.93
C ILE A 208 5.77 -10.62 7.62
N GLN A 209 5.26 -10.02 8.69
CA GLN A 209 5.96 -8.99 9.46
C GLN A 209 7.23 -9.52 10.11
N ALA A 210 7.19 -10.72 10.71
CA ALA A 210 8.37 -11.35 11.29
C ALA A 210 9.48 -11.51 10.23
N ARG A 211 9.12 -12.00 9.05
CA ARG A 211 10.03 -12.14 7.91
C ARG A 211 10.59 -10.79 7.43
N LEU A 212 9.77 -9.73 7.43
CA LEU A 212 10.24 -8.39 7.06
C LEU A 212 11.20 -7.79 8.10
N GLY A 213 10.97 -8.05 9.39
CA GLY A 213 11.90 -7.67 10.46
C GLY A 213 13.28 -8.29 10.28
N GLU A 214 13.33 -9.58 9.93
CA GLU A 214 14.56 -10.27 9.57
C GLU A 214 15.25 -9.63 8.36
N LEU A 215 14.50 -9.33 7.29
CA LEU A 215 15.03 -8.71 6.09
C LEU A 215 15.59 -7.30 6.32
N ARG A 216 14.97 -6.50 7.20
CA ARG A 216 15.51 -5.19 7.61
C ARG A 216 16.84 -5.35 8.34
N THR A 217 16.95 -6.35 9.20
CA THR A 217 18.19 -6.68 9.91
C THR A 217 19.30 -7.08 8.93
N ILE A 218 19.00 -7.95 7.96
CA ILE A 218 19.95 -8.36 6.91
C ILE A 218 20.40 -7.15 6.06
N HIS A 219 19.47 -6.23 5.73
CA HIS A 219 19.81 -5.02 5.00
C HIS A 219 20.67 -4.05 5.82
N ALA A 220 20.45 -3.96 7.13
CA ALA A 220 21.30 -3.19 8.04
C ALA A 220 22.72 -3.79 8.11
N VAL A 221 22.84 -5.12 8.22
CA VAL A 221 24.14 -5.83 8.16
C VAL A 221 24.85 -5.55 6.84
N ARG A 222 24.13 -5.59 5.70
CA ARG A 222 24.68 -5.25 4.39
C ARG A 222 25.26 -3.82 4.37
N ARG A 223 24.48 -2.83 4.83
CA ARG A 223 24.93 -1.43 4.87
C ARG A 223 26.12 -1.26 5.81
N GLY A 224 26.10 -1.90 6.96
CA GLY A 224 27.20 -1.91 7.92
C GLY A 224 28.48 -2.49 7.32
N GLY A 225 28.40 -3.62 6.63
CA GLY A 225 29.54 -4.23 5.95
C GLY A 225 30.17 -3.32 4.88
N VAL A 226 29.35 -2.59 4.11
CA VAL A 226 29.85 -1.59 3.15
C VAL A 226 30.56 -0.43 3.86
N LEU A 227 29.95 0.11 4.93
CA LEU A 227 30.56 1.19 5.71
C LEU A 227 31.87 0.76 6.37
N LEU A 228 31.93 -0.46 6.91
CA LEU A 228 33.16 -1.03 7.47
C LEU A 228 34.23 -1.23 6.39
N ALA A 229 33.86 -1.69 5.19
CA ALA A 229 34.81 -1.78 4.08
C ALA A 229 35.40 -0.40 3.71
N ILE A 230 34.56 0.64 3.63
CA ILE A 230 35.00 2.01 3.38
C ILE A 230 35.89 2.53 4.51
N ALA A 231 35.50 2.34 5.76
CA ALA A 231 36.31 2.73 6.93
C ALA A 231 37.65 1.99 6.96
N GLY A 232 37.67 0.72 6.54
CA GLY A 232 38.89 -0.06 6.38
C GLY A 232 39.86 0.55 5.36
N LEU A 233 39.35 1.11 4.27
CA LEU A 233 40.19 1.78 3.26
C LEU A 233 40.75 3.12 3.76
N VAL A 234 40.02 3.83 4.62
CA VAL A 234 40.36 5.21 5.05
C VAL A 234 41.15 5.25 6.35
N ILE A 235 40.81 4.39 7.32
CA ILE A 235 41.25 4.50 8.72
C ILE A 235 42.24 3.39 9.08
N VAL A 236 42.07 2.18 8.53
CA VAL A 236 42.92 1.04 8.87
C VAL A 236 44.15 1.05 7.97
N SER A 237 45.33 0.90 8.57
CA SER A 237 46.62 0.84 7.85
C SER A 237 47.42 -0.41 8.23
N GLY A 238 48.33 -0.82 7.34
CA GLY A 238 49.23 -1.94 7.57
C GLY A 238 48.62 -3.30 7.19
N PRO A 239 49.22 -4.42 7.62
CA PRO A 239 48.90 -5.76 7.10
C PRO A 239 47.46 -6.23 7.39
N VAL A 240 46.76 -5.56 8.30
CA VAL A 240 45.38 -5.88 8.68
C VAL A 240 44.33 -5.20 7.76
N GLN A 241 44.73 -4.19 6.98
CA GLN A 241 43.82 -3.42 6.14
C GLN A 241 43.13 -4.27 5.06
N LEU A 242 43.93 -5.00 4.27
CA LEU A 242 43.45 -5.89 3.21
C LEU A 242 42.46 -6.97 3.73
N PRO A 243 42.80 -7.79 4.74
CA PRO A 243 41.87 -8.81 5.23
C PRO A 243 40.60 -8.20 5.85
N PHE A 244 40.68 -7.03 6.49
CA PHE A 244 39.52 -6.34 7.04
C PHE A 244 38.53 -5.86 5.96
N VAL A 245 39.04 -5.22 4.89
CA VAL A 245 38.23 -4.75 3.76
C VAL A 245 37.60 -5.93 3.00
N VAL A 246 38.37 -6.99 2.76
CA VAL A 246 37.88 -8.21 2.08
C VAL A 246 36.79 -8.88 2.92
N GLY A 247 37.01 -9.07 4.22
CA GLY A 247 36.02 -9.66 5.12
C GLY A 247 34.73 -8.85 5.17
N SER A 248 34.83 -7.52 5.29
CA SER A 248 33.67 -6.61 5.33
C SER A 248 32.88 -6.62 4.01
N THR A 249 33.58 -6.69 2.88
CA THR A 249 32.97 -6.80 1.55
C THR A 249 32.27 -8.14 1.35
N LEU A 250 32.87 -9.24 1.81
CA LEU A 250 32.27 -10.57 1.75
C LEU A 250 30.98 -10.64 2.58
N VAL A 251 30.97 -10.06 3.77
CA VAL A 251 29.76 -9.94 4.61
C VAL A 251 28.68 -9.11 3.89
N ALA A 252 29.05 -7.99 3.25
CA ALA A 252 28.09 -7.19 2.49
C ALA A 252 27.50 -7.94 1.28
N LEU A 253 28.33 -8.68 0.53
CA LEU A 253 27.89 -9.47 -0.63
C LEU A 253 26.99 -10.63 -0.23
N THR A 254 27.37 -11.40 0.79
CA THR A 254 26.56 -12.51 1.29
C THR A 254 25.22 -12.01 1.82
N ALA A 255 25.20 -10.93 2.61
CA ALA A 255 23.98 -10.28 3.07
C ALA A 255 23.11 -9.79 1.89
N HIS A 256 23.71 -9.25 0.82
CA HIS A 256 22.98 -8.83 -0.37
C HIS A 256 22.29 -10.00 -1.09
N VAL A 257 23.00 -11.11 -1.30
CA VAL A 257 22.45 -12.31 -1.94
C VAL A 257 21.32 -12.90 -1.10
N VAL A 258 21.50 -13.00 0.21
CA VAL A 258 20.46 -13.50 1.13
C VAL A 258 19.25 -12.58 1.11
N HIS A 259 19.45 -11.26 1.18
CA HIS A 259 18.36 -10.28 1.12
C HIS A 259 17.55 -10.42 -0.18
N ARG A 260 18.22 -10.50 -1.34
CA ARG A 260 17.53 -10.63 -2.64
C ARG A 260 16.74 -11.93 -2.75
N ARG A 261 17.28 -13.05 -2.25
CA ARG A 261 16.60 -14.36 -2.29
C ARG A 261 15.40 -14.44 -1.33
N ARG A 262 15.47 -13.77 -0.19
CA ARG A 262 14.43 -13.83 0.85
C ARG A 262 13.35 -12.76 0.72
N THR A 263 13.57 -11.71 -0.07
CA THR A 263 12.61 -10.62 -0.27
C THR A 263 11.32 -11.14 -0.92
N PRO A 264 10.14 -10.96 -0.30
CA PRO A 264 8.87 -11.33 -0.90
C PRO A 264 8.62 -10.57 -2.20
N PRO A 265 7.83 -11.12 -3.13
CA PRO A 265 7.38 -10.35 -4.28
C PRO A 265 6.61 -9.09 -3.81
N PRO A 266 6.69 -7.99 -4.58
CA PRO A 266 6.01 -6.75 -4.25
C PRO A 266 4.47 -6.83 -4.35
N PHE A 267 3.94 -7.87 -5.01
CA PHE A 267 2.52 -8.14 -5.23
C PHE A 267 2.18 -9.58 -4.84
#